data_AF-A0A959J7H2-F1
#
_entry.id   AF-A0A959J7H2-F1
#
_cell.length_a   1.000
_cell.length_b   1.000
_cell.length_c   1.000
_cell.angle_alpha   90.00
_cell.angle_beta   90.00
_cell.angle_gamma   90.00
#
_symmetry.space_group_name_H-M   'P 1'
#
loop_
_entity.id
_entity.type
_entity.pdbx_description
1 polymer ?
#
loop_
_entity_poly.entity_id
_entity_poly.type
_entity_poly.pdbx_seq_one_letter_code
_entity_poly.pdbx_strand_id
1 'polypeptide(L)'
;MKNPFLIRKRYLFLMAVAIVLSGGLIFLPEQSNTKELPADKLMMELEDNTRFLTTDEVAELIINQDPTLLIIDLRSPEAYEKFSLEGALNIPFEKLFEKENKDYYNKGEMKKVFYGDTDEISEQAWVMLRRAEYRNIFVMKGGLTAWVETIMKPVKPDDQVSDTELDLYNTRMAARRYFAGGSVEIVPDILSDNQAPAENPEVKKKVKVLPKKVVKEAVQEEGC
;
A
#
# COMPACT_ATOMS: atom_id res chain seq x y z
N MET A 1 54.46 53.97 6.48
CA MET A 1 54.87 52.69 7.08
C MET A 1 53.99 51.58 6.50
N LYS A 2 54.51 50.74 5.60
CA LYS A 2 53.79 49.60 5.04
C LYS A 2 54.45 48.35 5.61
N ASN A 3 53.80 47.65 6.52
CA ASN A 3 54.21 46.31 6.91
C ASN A 3 53.75 45.38 5.78
N PRO A 4 54.63 44.81 4.95
CA PRO A 4 54.19 43.77 4.03
C PRO A 4 53.77 42.60 4.90
N PHE A 5 52.49 42.26 4.82
CA PHE A 5 51.93 41.09 5.47
C PHE A 5 52.66 39.84 4.95
N LEU A 6 53.72 39.42 5.64
CA LEU A 6 54.56 38.28 5.27
C LEU A 6 53.84 36.99 5.67
N ILE A 7 52.97 36.51 4.78
CA ILE A 7 52.30 35.22 4.92
C ILE A 7 53.36 34.11 4.86
N ARG A 8 53.44 33.28 5.90
CA ARG A 8 54.36 32.12 5.89
C ARG A 8 53.95 31.15 4.79
N LYS A 9 54.94 30.55 4.10
CA LYS A 9 54.71 29.60 2.98
C LYS A 9 53.72 28.46 3.30
N ARG A 10 53.62 28.03 4.57
CA ARG A 10 52.64 27.03 5.04
C ARG A 10 51.19 27.50 4.89
N TYR A 11 50.91 28.78 5.13
CA TYR A 11 49.57 29.35 4.96
C TYR A 11 49.23 29.59 3.49
N LEU A 12 50.21 29.92 2.64
CA LEU A 12 50.02 29.97 1.19
C LEU A 12 49.62 28.61 0.61
N PHE A 13 50.27 27.53 1.09
CA PHE A 13 49.91 26.16 0.71
C PHE A 13 48.49 25.79 1.16
N LEU A 14 48.13 26.06 2.42
CA LEU A 14 46.77 25.81 2.92
C LEU A 14 45.70 26.59 2.14
N MET A 15 45.98 27.84 1.77
CA MET A 15 45.06 28.65 0.98
C MET A 15 44.89 28.10 -0.44
N ALA A 16 45.97 27.64 -1.07
CA ALA A 16 45.90 27.00 -2.39
C ALA A 16 45.07 25.71 -2.35
N VAL A 17 45.25 24.88 -1.32
CA VAL A 17 44.43 23.68 -1.11
C VAL A 17 42.96 24.05 -0.91
N ALA A 18 42.65 25.06 -0.10
CA ALA A 18 41.29 25.52 0.12
C ALA A 18 40.62 26.03 -1.17
N ILE A 19 41.36 26.76 -2.01
CA ILE A 19 40.86 27.23 -3.31
C ILE A 19 40.61 26.06 -4.27
N VAL A 20 41.51 25.06 -4.30
CA VAL A 20 41.32 23.86 -5.14
C VAL A 20 40.12 23.05 -4.68
N LEU A 21 39.91 22.88 -3.37
CA LEU A 21 38.72 22.22 -2.82
C LEU A 21 37.44 23.00 -3.11
N SER A 22 37.48 24.34 -2.97
CA SER A 22 36.36 25.22 -3.31
C SER A 22 36.03 25.18 -4.80
N GLY A 23 37.05 25.12 -5.68
CA GLY A 23 36.86 24.95 -7.12
C GLY A 23 36.34 23.56 -7.48
N GLY A 24 36.78 22.52 -6.77
CA GLY A 24 36.28 21.15 -6.93
C GLY A 24 34.79 21.01 -6.58
N LEU A 25 34.31 21.76 -5.58
CA LEU A 25 32.88 21.83 -5.24
C LEU A 25 32.02 22.48 -6.34
N ILE A 26 32.57 23.44 -7.10
CA ILE A 26 31.88 24.04 -8.26
C ILE A 26 31.79 23.03 -9.42
N PHE A 27 32.76 22.12 -9.52
CA PHE A 27 32.80 21.07 -10.55
C PHE A 27 32.08 19.78 -10.14
N LEU A 28 31.49 19.74 -8.93
CA LEU A 28 30.62 18.64 -8.55
C LEU A 28 29.38 18.71 -9.45
N PRO A 29 29.10 17.68 -10.28
CA PRO A 29 27.86 17.66 -11.03
C PRO A 29 26.71 17.69 -10.03
N GLU A 30 25.87 18.72 -10.12
CA GLU A 30 24.64 18.83 -9.35
C GLU A 30 23.76 17.64 -9.77
N GLN A 31 23.76 16.58 -8.96
CA GLN A 31 22.93 15.41 -9.20
C GLN A 31 21.49 15.72 -8.77
N SER A 32 20.85 16.70 -9.40
CA SER A 32 19.39 16.86 -9.37
C SER A 32 18.74 15.90 -10.37
N ASN A 33 19.00 14.60 -10.16
CA ASN A 33 18.57 13.51 -11.06
C ASN A 33 17.19 12.94 -10.70
N THR A 34 16.26 13.78 -10.27
CA THR A 34 14.84 13.44 -10.23
C THR A 34 14.07 14.55 -10.93
N LYS A 35 13.50 14.22 -12.09
CA LYS A 35 12.39 15.02 -12.61
C LYS A 35 11.27 14.89 -11.59
N GLU A 36 11.09 15.92 -10.79
CA GLU A 36 10.00 15.99 -9.82
C GLU A 36 8.87 16.82 -10.40
N LEU A 37 7.64 16.43 -10.08
CA LEU A 37 6.48 17.23 -10.41
C LEU A 37 6.59 18.60 -9.70
N PRO A 38 6.41 19.73 -10.42
CA PRO A 38 6.44 21.05 -9.81
C PRO A 38 5.40 21.17 -8.68
N ALA A 39 5.76 21.87 -7.61
CA ALA A 39 4.89 22.02 -6.42
C ALA A 39 3.51 22.59 -6.77
N ASP A 40 3.45 23.60 -7.65
CA ASP A 40 2.19 24.24 -8.05
C ASP A 40 1.23 23.24 -8.72
N LYS A 41 1.78 22.36 -9.58
CA LYS A 41 0.98 21.33 -10.26
C LYS A 41 0.53 20.24 -9.28
N LEU A 42 1.40 19.84 -8.36
CA LEU A 42 1.03 18.88 -7.31
C LEU A 42 -0.08 19.43 -6.40
N MET A 43 -0.03 20.72 -6.06
CA MET A 43 -1.08 21.38 -5.29
C MET A 43 -2.42 21.38 -6.04
N MET A 44 -2.41 21.68 -7.35
CA MET A 44 -3.61 21.57 -8.17
C MET A 44 -4.16 20.14 -8.20
N GLU A 45 -3.31 19.12 -8.33
CA GLU A 45 -3.74 17.71 -8.31
C GLU A 45 -4.20 17.26 -6.90
N LEU A 46 -3.73 17.90 -5.82
CA LEU A 46 -4.17 17.63 -4.44
C LEU A 46 -5.54 18.21 -4.12
N GLU A 47 -5.86 19.36 -4.68
CA GLU A 47 -7.20 19.96 -4.59
C GLU A 47 -8.23 19.13 -5.38
N ASP A 48 -7.77 18.41 -6.40
CA ASP A 48 -8.59 17.48 -7.15
C ASP A 48 -8.79 16.15 -6.39
N ASN A 49 -10.06 15.82 -6.12
CA ASN A 49 -10.44 14.57 -5.45
C ASN A 49 -10.53 13.37 -6.40
N THR A 50 -10.24 13.53 -7.71
CA THR A 50 -10.26 12.42 -8.70
C THR A 50 -9.30 11.28 -8.39
N ARG A 51 -8.34 11.48 -7.47
CA ARG A 51 -7.44 10.44 -6.98
C ARG A 51 -8.14 9.40 -6.09
N PHE A 52 -9.31 9.71 -5.53
CA PHE A 52 -10.01 8.80 -4.65
C PHE A 52 -10.92 7.86 -5.42
N LEU A 53 -10.89 6.59 -5.04
CA LEU A 53 -11.92 5.62 -5.36
C LEU A 53 -12.64 5.22 -4.09
N THR A 54 -13.96 5.17 -4.16
CA THR A 54 -14.80 4.61 -3.09
C THR A 54 -14.59 3.11 -2.99
N THR A 55 -14.95 2.55 -1.83
CA THR A 55 -14.93 1.10 -1.61
C THR A 55 -15.88 0.37 -2.55
N ASP A 56 -17.00 0.99 -2.95
CA ASP A 56 -17.95 0.46 -3.92
C ASP A 56 -17.31 0.34 -5.32
N GLU A 57 -16.61 1.39 -5.78
CA GLU A 57 -15.87 1.36 -7.06
C GLU A 57 -14.75 0.32 -7.05
N VAL A 58 -14.00 0.23 -5.95
CA VAL A 58 -12.94 -0.78 -5.82
C VAL A 58 -13.52 -2.20 -5.80
N ALA A 59 -14.63 -2.41 -5.10
CA ALA A 59 -15.34 -3.69 -5.08
C ALA A 59 -15.81 -4.10 -6.49
N GLU A 60 -16.37 -3.17 -7.25
CA GLU A 60 -16.78 -3.39 -8.63
C GLU A 60 -15.60 -3.83 -9.51
N LEU A 61 -14.45 -3.14 -9.41
CA LEU A 61 -13.25 -3.48 -10.19
C LEU A 61 -12.74 -4.89 -9.85
N ILE A 62 -12.79 -5.30 -8.58
CA ILE A 62 -12.37 -6.65 -8.15
C ILE A 62 -13.36 -7.71 -8.67
N ILE A 63 -14.66 -7.49 -8.47
CA ILE A 63 -15.72 -8.44 -8.88
C ILE A 63 -15.68 -8.66 -10.39
N ASN A 64 -15.47 -7.59 -11.16
CA ASN A 64 -15.36 -7.64 -12.62
C ASN A 64 -14.02 -8.17 -13.12
N GLN A 65 -13.08 -8.50 -12.22
CA GLN A 65 -11.74 -8.97 -12.54
C GLN A 65 -11.02 -8.06 -13.54
N ASP A 66 -11.09 -6.74 -13.33
CA ASP A 66 -10.49 -5.76 -14.24
C ASP A 66 -8.98 -6.06 -14.40
N PRO A 67 -8.50 -6.40 -15.60
CA PRO A 67 -7.11 -6.79 -15.83
C PRO A 67 -6.13 -5.62 -15.67
N THR A 68 -6.63 -4.38 -15.59
CA THR A 68 -5.85 -3.17 -15.37
C THR A 68 -5.73 -2.80 -13.90
N LEU A 69 -6.38 -3.53 -12.99
CA LEU A 69 -6.35 -3.27 -11.55
C LEU A 69 -5.09 -3.88 -10.89
N LEU A 70 -4.39 -3.07 -10.11
CA LEU A 70 -3.38 -3.52 -9.16
C LEU A 70 -3.71 -2.92 -7.79
N ILE A 71 -4.09 -3.76 -6.83
CA ILE A 71 -4.36 -3.33 -5.47
C ILE A 71 -3.08 -3.45 -4.64
N ILE A 72 -2.73 -2.41 -3.89
CA ILE A 72 -1.52 -2.37 -3.06
C ILE A 72 -1.90 -2.07 -1.61
N ASP A 73 -1.61 -3.03 -0.73
CA ASP A 73 -1.77 -2.89 0.73
C ASP A 73 -0.48 -2.30 1.31
N LEU A 74 -0.58 -1.09 1.87
CA LEU A 74 0.56 -0.34 2.42
C LEU A 74 0.86 -0.65 3.88
N ARG A 75 0.10 -1.56 4.51
CA ARG A 75 0.28 -1.92 5.92
C ARG A 75 1.43 -2.90 6.10
N SER A 76 1.72 -3.22 7.35
CA SER A 76 2.74 -4.20 7.70
C SER A 76 2.38 -5.59 7.15
N PRO A 77 3.38 -6.46 6.89
CA PRO A 77 3.15 -7.82 6.44
C PRO A 77 2.23 -8.61 7.39
N GLU A 78 2.34 -8.38 8.70
CA GLU A 78 1.52 -9.06 9.71
C GLU A 78 0.04 -8.64 9.62
N ALA A 79 -0.24 -7.37 9.31
CA ALA A 79 -1.61 -6.89 9.11
C ALA A 79 -2.21 -7.46 7.81
N TYR A 80 -1.41 -7.49 6.75
CA TYR A 80 -1.78 -8.07 5.46
C TYR A 80 -2.11 -9.57 5.56
N GLU A 81 -1.30 -10.34 6.30
CA GLU A 81 -1.50 -11.78 6.51
C GLU A 81 -2.77 -12.08 7.32
N LYS A 82 -3.15 -11.21 8.27
CA LYS A 82 -4.38 -11.36 9.05
C LYS A 82 -5.62 -11.18 8.19
N PHE A 83 -5.62 -10.17 7.33
CA PHE A 83 -6.69 -9.90 6.38
C PHE A 83 -6.19 -8.93 5.32
N SER A 84 -6.46 -9.22 4.06
CA SER A 84 -6.17 -8.36 2.91
C SER A 84 -7.23 -8.56 1.84
N LEU A 85 -7.35 -7.58 0.94
CA LEU A 85 -8.25 -7.69 -0.20
C LEU A 85 -7.74 -8.75 -1.17
N GLU A 86 -8.67 -9.46 -1.83
CA GLU A 86 -8.33 -10.50 -2.81
C GLU A 86 -7.46 -9.91 -3.93
N GLY A 87 -6.33 -10.58 -4.23
CA GLY A 87 -5.39 -10.14 -5.26
C GLY A 87 -4.54 -8.91 -4.89
N ALA A 88 -4.62 -8.40 -3.66
CA ALA A 88 -3.76 -7.31 -3.21
C ALA A 88 -2.29 -7.75 -3.14
N LEU A 89 -1.39 -6.80 -3.39
CA LEU A 89 0.05 -6.94 -3.21
C LEU A 89 0.44 -6.15 -1.95
N ASN A 90 1.12 -6.80 -1.00
CA ASN A 90 1.67 -6.07 0.14
C ASN A 90 2.97 -5.35 -0.24
N ILE A 91 2.94 -4.02 -0.15
CA ILE A 91 4.14 -3.18 -0.18
C ILE A 91 4.06 -2.23 1.01
N PRO A 92 4.64 -2.57 2.17
CA PRO A 92 4.61 -1.72 3.34
C PRO A 92 5.08 -0.30 3.01
N PHE A 93 4.44 0.71 3.60
CA PHE A 93 4.71 2.11 3.30
C PHE A 93 6.20 2.49 3.40
N GLU A 94 6.92 1.94 4.38
CA GLU A 94 8.36 2.19 4.58
C GLU A 94 9.20 1.67 3.41
N LYS A 95 8.68 0.69 2.68
CA LYS A 95 9.32 0.03 1.54
C LYS A 95 8.90 0.62 0.20
N LEU A 96 8.06 1.66 0.19
CA LEU A 96 7.44 2.21 -1.02
C LEU A 96 8.46 2.53 -2.11
N PHE A 97 9.65 3.06 -1.74
CA PHE A 97 10.71 3.46 -2.68
C PHE A 97 11.88 2.47 -2.78
N GLU A 98 11.78 1.29 -2.17
CA GLU A 98 12.76 0.22 -2.35
C GLU A 98 12.85 -0.19 -3.83
N LYS A 99 14.03 -0.61 -4.27
CA LYS A 99 14.32 -0.83 -5.69
C LYS A 99 13.42 -1.91 -6.28
N GLU A 100 13.15 -2.98 -5.54
CA GLU A 100 12.25 -4.06 -5.94
C GLU A 100 10.80 -3.61 -6.16
N ASN A 101 10.36 -2.52 -5.51
CA ASN A 101 8.97 -2.10 -5.53
C ASN A 101 8.66 -1.09 -6.65
N LYS A 102 9.68 -0.38 -7.15
CA LYS A 102 9.52 0.67 -8.18
C LYS A 102 8.85 0.17 -9.45
N ASP A 103 9.09 -1.09 -9.82
CA ASP A 103 8.55 -1.69 -11.04
C ASP A 103 7.03 -1.85 -10.99
N TYR A 104 6.41 -1.94 -9.81
CA TYR A 104 4.95 -2.00 -9.68
C TYR A 104 4.27 -0.69 -10.08
N TYR A 105 4.91 0.45 -9.82
CA TYR A 105 4.35 1.77 -10.13
C TYR A 105 4.65 2.21 -11.57
N ASN A 106 5.75 1.73 -12.16
CA ASN A 106 6.16 2.02 -13.54
C ASN A 106 5.28 1.37 -14.62
N LYS A 107 4.37 0.47 -14.25
CA LYS A 107 3.40 -0.14 -15.17
C LYS A 107 2.34 0.88 -15.57
N GLY A 108 2.70 1.82 -16.45
CA GLY A 108 1.97 3.07 -16.73
C GLY A 108 0.48 2.90 -17.04
N GLU A 109 0.05 1.77 -17.59
CA GLU A 109 -1.34 1.51 -17.99
C GLU A 109 -2.22 0.97 -16.84
N MET A 110 -1.62 0.38 -15.81
CA MET A 110 -2.37 -0.19 -14.68
C MET A 110 -2.90 0.92 -13.76
N LYS A 111 -4.12 0.74 -13.25
CA LYS A 111 -4.67 1.48 -12.12
C LYS A 111 -4.13 0.88 -10.83
N LYS A 112 -3.30 1.63 -10.10
CA LYS A 112 -2.78 1.19 -8.81
C LYS A 112 -3.64 1.80 -7.70
N VAL A 113 -4.37 0.96 -6.98
CA VAL A 113 -5.26 1.39 -5.89
C VAL A 113 -4.59 1.06 -4.58
N PHE A 114 -4.26 2.10 -3.82
CA PHE A 114 -3.54 1.99 -2.56
C PHE A 114 -4.52 2.01 -1.40
N TYR A 115 -4.28 1.17 -0.40
CA TYR A 115 -5.04 1.21 0.85
C TYR A 115 -4.19 0.94 2.09
N GLY A 116 -4.63 1.51 3.20
CA GLY A 116 -4.22 1.17 4.56
C GLY A 116 -5.42 0.77 5.41
N ASP A 117 -5.27 0.80 6.75
CA ASP A 117 -6.42 0.62 7.64
C ASP A 117 -7.44 1.76 7.45
N THR A 118 -6.91 2.95 7.19
CA THR A 118 -7.57 4.19 6.77
C THR A 118 -6.84 4.75 5.53
N ASP A 119 -7.24 5.91 4.99
CA ASP A 119 -6.67 6.45 3.75
C ASP A 119 -5.43 7.34 3.94
N GLU A 120 -5.03 7.73 5.16
CA GLU A 120 -3.97 8.72 5.37
C GLU A 120 -2.59 8.25 4.86
N ILE A 121 -2.21 6.99 5.10
CA ILE A 121 -0.93 6.46 4.59
C ILE A 121 -0.96 6.32 3.06
N SER A 122 -2.14 6.09 2.50
CA SER A 122 -2.34 5.94 1.06
C SER A 122 -2.29 7.28 0.36
N GLU A 123 -2.83 8.34 0.97
CA GLU A 123 -2.67 9.71 0.51
C GLU A 123 -1.21 10.17 0.56
N GLN A 124 -0.50 9.88 1.65
CA GLN A 124 0.94 10.18 1.74
C GLN A 124 1.71 9.48 0.63
N ALA A 125 1.44 8.19 0.40
CA ALA A 125 2.08 7.43 -0.67
C ALA A 125 1.75 8.00 -2.06
N TRP A 126 0.50 8.39 -2.28
CA TRP A 126 0.08 9.05 -3.52
C TRP A 126 0.87 10.34 -3.75
N VAL A 127 1.00 11.22 -2.75
CA VAL A 127 1.77 12.47 -2.87
C VAL A 127 3.22 12.20 -3.24
N MET A 128 3.86 11.26 -2.55
CA MET A 128 5.28 10.95 -2.79
C MET A 128 5.49 10.37 -4.19
N LEU A 129 4.62 9.46 -4.64
CA LEU A 129 4.73 8.86 -5.96
C LEU A 129 4.35 9.83 -7.08
N ARG A 130 3.35 10.70 -6.87
CA ARG A 130 3.00 11.76 -7.83
C ARG A 130 4.14 12.75 -8.02
N ARG A 131 4.81 13.14 -6.93
CA ARG A 131 6.02 13.96 -6.98
C ARG A 131 7.14 13.28 -7.75
N ALA A 132 7.27 11.96 -7.64
CA ALA A 132 8.17 11.15 -8.46
C ALA A 132 7.62 10.81 -9.88
N GLU A 133 6.63 11.58 -10.36
CA GLU A 133 5.99 11.50 -11.68
C GLU A 133 5.22 10.21 -12.02
N TYR A 134 5.06 9.27 -11.07
CA TYR A 134 4.26 8.06 -11.31
C TYR A 134 2.77 8.37 -11.45
N ARG A 135 2.10 7.79 -12.45
CA ARG A 135 0.69 8.08 -12.79
C ARG A 135 -0.24 6.89 -12.56
N ASN A 136 -1.54 7.16 -12.67
CA ASN A 136 -2.61 6.17 -12.49
C ASN A 136 -2.57 5.52 -11.10
N ILE A 137 -2.34 6.36 -10.09
CA ILE A 137 -2.32 5.98 -8.68
C ILE A 137 -3.59 6.57 -8.07
N PHE A 138 -4.30 5.72 -7.34
CA PHE A 138 -5.55 6.02 -6.69
C PHE A 138 -5.49 5.61 -5.22
N VAL A 139 -6.29 6.27 -4.40
CA VAL A 139 -6.42 5.98 -2.98
C VAL A 139 -7.81 5.40 -2.74
N MET A 140 -7.89 4.25 -2.09
CA MET A 140 -9.17 3.72 -1.61
C MET A 140 -9.63 4.54 -0.41
N LYS A 141 -10.66 5.36 -0.62
CA LYS A 141 -11.17 6.31 0.36
C LYS A 141 -11.64 5.60 1.63
N GLY A 142 -11.18 6.08 2.78
CA GLY A 142 -11.44 5.50 4.11
C GLY A 142 -10.77 4.16 4.39
N GLY A 143 -9.95 3.63 3.48
CA GLY A 143 -9.17 2.40 3.69
C GLY A 143 -10.02 1.16 4.01
N LEU A 144 -9.41 0.20 4.71
CA LEU A 144 -10.11 -1.02 5.12
C LEU A 144 -11.24 -0.79 6.13
N THR A 145 -11.15 0.28 6.93
CA THR A 145 -12.23 0.66 7.85
C THR A 145 -13.51 0.89 7.08
N ALA A 146 -13.46 1.78 6.07
CA ALA A 146 -14.61 2.03 5.21
C ALA A 146 -15.02 0.78 4.42
N TRP A 147 -14.06 -0.04 3.97
CA TRP A 147 -14.37 -1.30 3.28
C TRP A 147 -15.24 -2.22 4.15
N VAL A 148 -14.88 -2.37 5.43
CA VAL A 148 -15.65 -3.20 6.36
C VAL A 148 -17.06 -2.63 6.57
N GLU A 149 -17.18 -1.32 6.77
CA GLU A 149 -18.46 -0.65 7.01
C GLU A 149 -19.39 -0.70 5.80
N THR A 150 -18.85 -0.55 4.59
CA THR A 150 -19.66 -0.42 3.36
C THR A 150 -19.87 -1.76 2.66
N ILE A 151 -18.84 -2.61 2.56
CA ILE A 151 -18.88 -3.85 1.79
C ILE A 151 -19.14 -5.05 2.68
N MET A 152 -18.47 -5.16 3.83
CA MET A 152 -18.57 -6.35 4.68
C MET A 152 -19.78 -6.32 5.63
N LYS A 153 -20.16 -5.13 6.10
CA LYS A 153 -21.24 -4.90 7.07
C LYS A 153 -22.14 -3.72 6.66
N PRO A 154 -22.68 -3.70 5.42
CA PRO A 154 -23.57 -2.63 4.98
C PRO A 154 -24.79 -2.50 5.90
N VAL A 155 -25.06 -1.27 6.34
CA VAL A 155 -26.22 -0.95 7.18
C VAL A 155 -27.48 -0.90 6.31
N LYS A 156 -28.53 -1.61 6.74
CA LYS A 156 -29.84 -1.55 6.06
C LYS A 156 -30.41 -0.12 6.20
N PRO A 157 -30.79 0.54 5.10
CA PRO A 157 -31.47 1.83 5.18
C PRO A 157 -32.87 1.70 5.80
N ASP A 158 -33.44 2.84 6.22
CA ASP A 158 -34.82 2.93 6.69
C ASP A 158 -35.83 2.57 5.58
N ASP A 159 -37.04 2.18 5.94
CA ASP A 159 -38.07 1.73 4.99
C ASP A 159 -38.66 2.87 4.13
N GLN A 160 -38.23 4.12 4.33
CA GLN A 160 -38.67 5.32 3.59
C GLN A 160 -37.54 6.00 2.79
N VAL A 161 -36.44 5.31 2.51
CA VAL A 161 -35.34 5.86 1.70
C VAL A 161 -35.68 5.93 0.21
N SER A 162 -34.86 6.67 -0.53
CA SER A 162 -34.95 6.73 -1.99
C SER A 162 -34.59 5.39 -2.65
N ASP A 163 -35.11 5.14 -3.85
CA ASP A 163 -34.79 3.94 -4.63
C ASP A 163 -33.26 3.80 -4.85
N THR A 164 -32.56 4.91 -5.05
CA THR A 164 -31.10 4.94 -5.22
C THR A 164 -30.34 4.43 -3.99
N GLU A 165 -30.78 4.80 -2.78
CA GLU A 165 -30.15 4.32 -1.54
C GLU A 165 -30.43 2.83 -1.31
N LEU A 166 -31.64 2.37 -1.67
CA LEU A 166 -32.00 0.96 -1.62
C LEU A 166 -31.17 0.13 -2.61
N ASP A 167 -30.98 0.62 -3.83
CA ASP A 167 -30.17 -0.02 -4.87
C ASP A 167 -28.69 -0.09 -4.49
N LEU A 168 -28.14 0.98 -3.90
CA LEU A 168 -26.79 0.98 -3.36
C LEU A 168 -26.63 -0.08 -2.25
N TYR A 169 -27.58 -0.15 -1.32
CA TYR A 169 -27.57 -1.18 -0.28
C TYR A 169 -27.62 -2.59 -0.87
N ASN A 170 -28.50 -2.83 -1.84
CA ASN A 170 -28.63 -4.13 -2.52
C ASN A 170 -27.33 -4.53 -3.23
N THR A 171 -26.68 -3.56 -3.89
CA THR A 171 -25.39 -3.73 -4.55
C THR A 171 -24.29 -4.11 -3.56
N ARG A 172 -24.19 -3.40 -2.44
CA ARG A 172 -23.26 -3.72 -1.35
C ARG A 172 -23.52 -5.10 -0.76
N MET A 173 -24.79 -5.48 -0.59
CA MET A 173 -25.16 -6.82 -0.14
C MET A 173 -24.77 -7.91 -1.14
N ALA A 174 -24.80 -7.63 -2.45
CA ALA A 174 -24.28 -8.54 -3.47
C ALA A 174 -22.75 -8.66 -3.38
N ALA A 175 -22.04 -7.53 -3.29
CA ALA A 175 -20.59 -7.50 -3.09
C ALA A 175 -20.16 -8.24 -1.82
N ARG A 176 -20.86 -8.04 -0.69
CA ARG A 176 -20.67 -8.79 0.54
C ARG A 176 -20.71 -10.29 0.32
N ARG A 177 -21.70 -10.79 -0.42
CA ARG A 177 -21.85 -12.23 -0.70
C ARG A 177 -20.68 -12.76 -1.52
N TYR A 178 -20.17 -11.96 -2.47
CA TYR A 178 -18.97 -12.29 -3.24
C TYR A 178 -17.75 -12.44 -2.31
N PHE A 179 -17.43 -11.42 -1.52
CA PHE A 179 -16.21 -11.41 -0.68
C PHE A 179 -16.29 -12.29 0.58
N ALA A 180 -17.48 -12.51 1.13
CA ALA A 180 -17.67 -13.37 2.31
C ALA A 180 -17.88 -14.86 1.97
N GLY A 181 -17.76 -15.25 0.69
CA GLY A 181 -17.82 -16.66 0.28
C GLY A 181 -19.21 -17.27 0.23
N GLY A 182 -20.25 -16.48 -0.09
CA GLY A 182 -21.60 -16.98 -0.41
C GLY A 182 -22.43 -17.52 0.76
N SER A 183 -21.85 -17.74 1.95
CA SER A 183 -22.62 -18.06 3.15
C SER A 183 -23.11 -16.77 3.81
N VAL A 184 -24.41 -16.51 3.64
CA VAL A 184 -25.18 -15.54 4.41
C VAL A 184 -25.35 -16.10 5.83
N GLU A 185 -24.28 -16.10 6.60
CA GLU A 185 -24.38 -16.14 8.06
C GLU A 185 -23.59 -14.96 8.62
N ILE A 186 -24.24 -14.27 9.54
CA ILE A 186 -23.71 -13.12 10.26
C ILE A 186 -22.49 -13.63 11.02
N VAL A 187 -21.27 -13.26 10.58
CA VAL A 187 -20.06 -13.49 11.37
C VAL A 187 -20.11 -12.54 12.57
N PRO A 188 -20.30 -13.01 13.81
CA PRO A 188 -20.19 -12.16 14.98
C PRO A 188 -18.70 -11.96 15.28
N ASP A 189 -18.39 -10.71 15.61
CA ASP A 189 -17.34 -10.29 16.53
C ASP A 189 -15.92 -10.85 16.32
N ILE A 190 -15.14 -10.14 15.51
CA ILE A 190 -13.69 -10.15 15.59
C ILE A 190 -13.23 -8.69 15.65
N LEU A 191 -13.63 -7.93 16.68
CA LEU A 191 -12.93 -6.72 17.15
C LEU A 191 -13.43 -6.28 18.56
N SER A 192 -13.65 -7.21 19.48
CA SER A 192 -13.80 -6.86 20.90
C SER A 192 -13.05 -7.86 21.76
N ASP A 193 -11.78 -7.58 22.04
CA ASP A 193 -11.04 -8.27 23.10
C ASP A 193 -10.52 -7.25 24.11
N ASN A 194 -11.36 -7.00 25.11
CA ASN A 194 -10.93 -6.57 26.43
C ASN A 194 -11.63 -7.47 27.46
N GLN A 195 -10.79 -8.20 28.20
CA GLN A 195 -11.02 -8.98 29.43
C GLN A 195 -11.49 -10.44 29.30
N ALA A 196 -10.53 -11.34 29.54
CA ALA A 196 -10.71 -12.65 30.19
C ALA A 196 -10.94 -12.44 31.73
N PRO A 197 -11.39 -13.44 32.55
CA PRO A 197 -11.32 -14.89 32.29
C PRO A 197 -12.47 -15.80 32.82
N ALA A 198 -12.28 -17.11 32.55
CA ALA A 198 -12.90 -18.34 33.10
C ALA A 198 -14.26 -18.75 32.46
N GLU A 199 -14.54 -20.00 32.08
CA GLU A 199 -14.06 -21.32 32.51
C GLU A 199 -14.39 -22.37 31.41
N ASN A 200 -13.61 -23.46 31.31
CA ASN A 200 -13.81 -24.59 30.38
C ASN A 200 -14.71 -25.67 31.05
N PRO A 201 -15.55 -26.41 30.30
CA PRO A 201 -15.16 -27.79 30.01
C PRO A 201 -15.57 -28.32 28.61
N GLU A 202 -14.56 -28.72 27.85
CA GLU A 202 -14.30 -30.05 27.29
C GLU A 202 -15.27 -30.74 26.27
N VAL A 203 -14.85 -30.58 24.99
CA VAL A 203 -14.51 -31.60 23.96
C VAL A 203 -15.57 -32.50 23.25
N LYS A 204 -15.58 -32.37 21.90
CA LYS A 204 -15.30 -33.38 20.82
C LYS A 204 -16.34 -33.39 19.70
N LYS A 205 -15.90 -33.10 18.46
CA LYS A 205 -16.00 -34.03 17.32
C LYS A 205 -14.99 -33.69 16.20
N LYS A 206 -14.42 -34.76 15.66
CA LYS A 206 -13.26 -34.83 14.75
C LYS A 206 -13.67 -34.54 13.31
N VAL A 207 -12.82 -33.86 12.53
CA VAL A 207 -12.80 -33.98 11.06
C VAL A 207 -11.38 -34.33 10.61
N LYS A 208 -11.30 -35.37 9.77
CA LYS A 208 -10.11 -36.03 9.24
C LYS A 208 -9.49 -35.16 8.13
N VAL A 209 -8.20 -34.85 8.22
CA VAL A 209 -7.42 -34.26 7.13
C VAL A 209 -6.68 -35.40 6.40
N LEU A 210 -6.85 -35.48 5.08
CA LEU A 210 -6.10 -36.38 4.20
C LEU A 210 -4.68 -35.81 3.98
N PRO A 211 -3.60 -36.62 4.09
CA PRO A 211 -2.24 -36.09 3.99
C PRO A 211 -1.76 -35.92 2.54
N LYS A 212 -1.00 -34.84 2.34
CA LYS A 212 -0.29 -34.41 1.12
C LYS A 212 0.86 -35.38 0.80
N LYS A 213 0.98 -35.82 -0.45
CA LYS A 213 2.01 -36.75 -0.95
C LYS A 213 3.35 -36.02 -1.10
N VAL A 214 4.36 -36.41 -0.33
CA VAL A 214 5.76 -35.98 -0.48
C VAL A 214 6.47 -36.96 -1.40
N VAL A 215 7.12 -36.43 -2.44
CA VAL A 215 7.99 -37.16 -3.39
C VAL A 215 9.34 -37.40 -2.70
N LYS A 216 9.87 -38.63 -2.75
CA LYS A 216 11.22 -38.97 -2.29
C LYS A 216 12.13 -39.25 -3.48
N GLU A 217 13.32 -38.65 -3.46
CA GLU A 217 14.47 -38.94 -4.32
C GLU A 217 14.95 -40.39 -4.14
N ALA A 218 15.44 -40.97 -5.24
CA ALA A 218 16.05 -42.30 -5.28
C ALA A 218 17.59 -42.17 -5.26
N VAL A 219 18.22 -42.89 -4.33
CA VAL A 219 19.68 -43.11 -4.28
C VAL A 219 19.95 -44.55 -4.73
N GLN A 220 20.97 -44.70 -5.58
CA GLN A 220 21.46 -45.94 -6.18
C GLN A 220 22.23 -46.80 -5.17
N GLU A 221 22.09 -48.13 -5.28
CA GLU A 221 23.05 -49.10 -4.74
C GLU A 221 23.51 -50.04 -5.86
N GLU A 222 24.82 -50.22 -5.93
CA GLU A 222 25.54 -51.23 -6.73
C GLU A 222 25.50 -52.60 -6.02
N GLY A 223 25.55 -53.68 -6.80
CA GLY A 223 26.05 -54.98 -6.30
C GLY A 223 25.27 -56.23 -6.69
N CYS A 224 25.54 -56.74 -7.90
CA CYS A 224 25.91 -58.14 -8.23
C CYS A 224 25.84 -58.34 -9.75
#